data_AF-A0A7V4UCQ3-F1
#
_entry.id   AF-A0A7V4UCQ3-F1
#
_cell.length_a   1.000
_cell.length_b   1.000
_cell.length_c   1.000
_cell.angle_alpha   90.00
_cell.angle_beta   90.00
_cell.angle_gamma   90.00
#
_symmetry.space_group_name_H-M   'P 1'
#
loop_
_entity.id
_entity.type
_entity.pdbx_description
1 polymer ?
#
loop_
_entity_poly.entity_id
_entity_poly.type
_entity_poly.pdbx_seq_one_letter_code
_entity_poly.pdbx_strand_id
1 'polypeptide(L)'
;MRRLPHVVVLGLILVGVSGCPVPQPPGLGKQSIRTEPRTKAQYYLYLPEAYVKNNGQHPAGPNRQWPLVMTFHGMKPYDTWDRQAHEWEQEADNYGYIVCAPWLQSCDSFMEYPLRREHNYVLADRERVLAIMEDVFKTTRADPKAVLSTSWSCGGYLAHYFVNRFPDKFTCIATRLSNFSPDLLLEQNVPRYRDTPVAIFIGDGDFPACKSESEQAVAWYRARSFRKVVGKTIDNMGHRRIPQCAAAFFAEHLGIEPLKPNEAATTLAQVRMRDYNPPQTMLAQMSPREQRPAPTTPAPVMVASSAAPASMSRPTATPVSAAGAVRVADGARAGATATAPPRPPQPILPAASPSPQKPAPGTAQKTQPPQYADAKPRPRATTPQQPTQYAQVTPSAPPRTPDVPSRPATTISNPPSADRSQFASAAPAPRPIDSARPASALPARPAAAASGPPAQRTAIQPPRREPEARAVSDEPAAPNYARGARNAPIRLTGPAVGTAPLHIAFAVELPPSVLRGADFLWMDNGMWICDEQRGVKILDTPGRHRISVLVVTRDGEEYRGHREVVVLGKE
;
A
#
# COMPACT_ATOMS: atom_id res chain seq x y z
N MET A 1 -28.55 16.63 -37.96
CA MET A 1 -28.20 15.49 -37.08
C MET A 1 -26.70 15.53 -36.76
N ARG A 2 -26.28 15.33 -35.50
CA ARG A 2 -24.87 15.03 -35.14
C ARG A 2 -24.86 14.00 -34.00
N ARG A 3 -24.43 12.77 -34.29
CA ARG A 3 -24.28 11.70 -33.29
C ARG A 3 -22.89 11.78 -32.64
N LEU A 4 -22.74 12.50 -31.53
CA LEU A 4 -21.46 12.50 -30.78
C LEU A 4 -21.50 12.69 -29.23
N PRO A 5 -22.61 12.49 -28.47
CA PRO A 5 -22.54 12.57 -27.01
C PRO A 5 -22.01 11.28 -26.33
N HIS A 6 -22.24 10.11 -26.93
CA HIS A 6 -22.09 8.82 -26.21
C HIS A 6 -20.64 8.36 -26.03
N VAL A 7 -19.72 8.71 -26.93
CA VAL A 7 -18.32 8.26 -26.86
C VAL A 7 -17.58 8.87 -25.67
N VAL A 8 -17.81 10.16 -25.39
CA VAL A 8 -17.17 10.88 -24.27
C VAL A 8 -17.68 10.36 -22.92
N VAL A 9 -18.99 10.07 -22.83
CA VAL A 9 -19.60 9.49 -21.62
C VAL A 9 -19.08 8.07 -21.37
N LEU A 10 -18.92 7.25 -22.42
CA LEU A 10 -18.36 5.91 -22.29
C LEU A 10 -16.89 5.95 -21.82
N GLY A 11 -16.08 6.87 -22.35
CA GLY A 11 -14.68 7.06 -21.94
C GLY A 11 -14.53 7.43 -20.45
N LEU A 12 -15.35 8.36 -19.95
CA LEU A 12 -15.32 8.76 -18.53
C LEU A 12 -15.87 7.68 -17.58
N ILE A 13 -16.80 6.83 -18.03
CA ILE A 13 -17.24 5.65 -17.26
C ILE A 13 -16.13 4.58 -17.23
N LEU A 14 -15.42 4.36 -18.33
CA LEU A 14 -14.29 3.43 -18.39
C LEU A 14 -13.19 3.81 -17.40
N VAL A 15 -12.78 5.09 -17.35
CA VAL A 15 -11.73 5.56 -16.41
C VAL A 15 -12.10 5.33 -14.93
N GLY A 16 -13.39 5.41 -14.57
CA GLY A 16 -13.87 5.15 -13.22
C GLY A 16 -14.00 3.65 -12.84
N VAL A 17 -13.80 2.74 -13.80
CA VAL A 17 -13.92 1.27 -13.60
C VAL A 17 -12.60 0.56 -13.92
N SER A 18 -11.73 1.15 -14.75
CA SER A 18 -10.35 0.71 -14.93
C SER A 18 -9.54 0.99 -13.67
N GLY A 19 -9.30 -0.05 -12.88
CA GLY A 19 -8.34 0.02 -11.77
C GLY A 19 -6.94 0.41 -12.25
N CYS A 20 -6.11 0.88 -11.32
CA CYS A 20 -4.77 1.40 -11.59
C CYS A 20 -3.96 0.36 -12.40
N PRO A 21 -3.49 0.71 -13.61
CA PRO A 21 -2.93 -0.27 -14.53
C PRO A 21 -1.66 -0.93 -13.97
N VAL A 22 -1.40 -2.16 -14.39
CA VAL A 22 -0.12 -2.85 -14.18
C VAL A 22 0.64 -2.80 -15.52
N PRO A 23 1.52 -1.80 -15.74
CA PRO A 23 2.32 -1.70 -16.96
C PRO A 23 3.56 -2.60 -16.95
N GLN A 24 3.91 -3.21 -15.81
CA GLN A 24 4.98 -4.18 -15.71
C GLN A 24 4.67 -5.41 -16.59
N PRO A 25 5.67 -5.96 -17.32
CA PRO A 25 5.48 -7.21 -18.03
C PRO A 25 5.32 -8.37 -17.03
N PRO A 26 4.56 -9.42 -17.40
CA PRO A 26 4.50 -10.65 -16.60
C PRO A 26 5.88 -11.32 -16.55
N GLY A 27 6.14 -12.03 -15.46
CA GLY A 27 7.35 -12.84 -15.31
C GLY A 27 7.17 -14.25 -15.87
N LEU A 28 8.21 -15.07 -15.75
CA LEU A 28 8.27 -16.43 -16.29
C LEU A 28 8.18 -17.52 -15.19
N GLY A 29 7.96 -17.09 -13.94
CA GLY A 29 7.59 -17.92 -12.80
C GLY A 29 6.14 -18.40 -12.83
N LYS A 30 5.59 -18.64 -11.64
CA LYS A 30 4.24 -19.20 -11.44
C LYS A 30 3.48 -18.42 -10.38
N GLN A 31 2.45 -17.70 -10.83
CA GLN A 31 1.40 -17.19 -9.96
C GLN A 31 0.41 -18.29 -9.56
N SER A 32 -0.16 -18.21 -8.35
CA SER A 32 -1.33 -18.98 -7.93
C SER A 32 -2.13 -18.23 -6.86
N ILE A 33 -3.47 -18.30 -6.93
CA ILE A 33 -4.32 -17.97 -5.80
C ILE A 33 -4.22 -19.14 -4.80
N ARG A 34 -4.16 -18.82 -3.51
CA ARG A 34 -4.13 -19.75 -2.39
C ARG A 34 -5.14 -19.33 -1.33
N THR A 35 -5.57 -20.28 -0.52
CA THR A 35 -6.42 -20.07 0.66
C THR A 35 -5.75 -20.75 1.83
N GLU A 36 -5.27 -20.00 2.82
CA GLU A 36 -4.64 -20.61 3.99
C GLU A 36 -5.68 -21.35 4.86
N PRO A 37 -5.30 -22.43 5.56
CA PRO A 37 -6.28 -23.36 6.11
C PRO A 37 -6.97 -22.90 7.40
N ARG A 38 -6.43 -21.93 8.15
CA ARG A 38 -6.89 -21.52 9.50
C ARG A 38 -7.98 -20.45 9.44
N THR A 39 -7.72 -19.30 8.84
CA THR A 39 -8.66 -18.15 8.80
C THR A 39 -9.46 -18.07 7.50
N LYS A 40 -9.17 -18.97 6.54
CA LYS A 40 -9.68 -18.97 5.16
C LYS A 40 -9.33 -17.69 4.40
N ALA A 41 -8.26 -17.00 4.81
CA ALA A 41 -7.73 -15.87 4.08
C ALA A 41 -7.16 -16.34 2.76
N GLN A 42 -7.56 -15.68 1.68
CA GLN A 42 -6.96 -15.91 0.39
C GLN A 42 -5.71 -15.02 0.23
N TYR A 43 -4.77 -15.45 -0.60
CA TYR A 43 -3.61 -14.67 -1.01
C TYR A 43 -3.16 -15.06 -2.42
N TYR A 44 -2.54 -14.12 -3.13
CA TYR A 44 -1.76 -14.44 -4.32
C TYR A 44 -0.33 -14.79 -3.91
N LEU A 45 0.18 -15.89 -4.46
CA LEU A 45 1.54 -16.38 -4.29
C LEU A 45 2.23 -16.46 -5.65
N TYR A 46 3.32 -15.71 -5.82
CA TYR A 46 4.23 -15.84 -6.96
C TYR A 46 5.50 -16.59 -6.56
N LEU A 47 5.84 -17.62 -7.33
CA LEU A 47 7.10 -18.35 -7.24
C LEU A 47 7.93 -18.00 -8.48
N PRO A 48 9.16 -17.47 -8.36
CA PRO A 48 9.91 -16.94 -9.50
C PRO A 48 10.38 -18.05 -10.45
N GLU A 49 10.70 -17.70 -11.69
CA GLU A 49 11.11 -18.61 -12.77
C GLU A 49 12.18 -19.60 -12.31
N ALA A 50 13.20 -19.13 -11.58
CA ALA A 50 14.27 -19.96 -11.04
C ALA A 50 13.80 -20.91 -9.93
N TYR A 51 12.76 -20.57 -9.15
CA TYR A 51 12.12 -21.49 -8.21
C TYR A 51 11.39 -22.59 -8.97
N VAL A 52 10.64 -22.22 -10.01
CA VAL A 52 9.85 -23.17 -10.83
C VAL A 52 10.76 -24.15 -11.57
N LYS A 53 11.78 -23.65 -12.29
CA LYS A 53 12.74 -24.48 -13.05
C LYS A 53 13.53 -25.45 -12.17
N ASN A 54 13.86 -25.06 -10.94
CA ASN A 54 14.71 -25.84 -10.04
C ASN A 54 13.93 -26.62 -8.97
N ASN A 55 12.62 -26.81 -9.12
CA ASN A 55 11.76 -27.49 -8.15
C ASN A 55 11.92 -26.94 -6.71
N GLY A 56 11.99 -25.62 -6.59
CA GLY A 56 12.17 -24.88 -5.33
C GLY A 56 13.61 -24.76 -4.82
N GLN A 57 14.60 -25.38 -5.46
CA GLN A 57 16.00 -25.23 -5.06
C GLN A 57 16.57 -23.88 -5.53
N HIS A 58 17.19 -23.13 -4.63
CA HIS A 58 17.77 -21.82 -4.93
C HIS A 58 19.04 -21.97 -5.79
N PRO A 59 19.22 -21.22 -6.91
CA PRO A 59 20.37 -21.38 -7.82
C PRO A 59 21.74 -21.34 -7.13
N ALA A 60 21.92 -20.42 -6.17
CA ALA A 60 23.15 -20.28 -5.40
C ALA A 60 23.37 -21.34 -4.29
N GLY A 61 22.63 -22.45 -4.29
CA GLY A 61 22.95 -23.64 -3.48
C GLY A 61 21.74 -24.38 -2.89
N PRO A 62 21.80 -25.72 -2.77
CA PRO A 62 20.65 -26.57 -2.41
C PRO A 62 20.11 -26.35 -1.00
N ASN A 63 20.89 -25.74 -0.10
CA ASN A 63 20.49 -25.41 1.27
C ASN A 63 19.97 -23.97 1.42
N ARG A 64 20.09 -23.11 0.40
CA ARG A 64 19.66 -21.70 0.49
C ARG A 64 18.13 -21.62 0.37
N GLN A 65 17.53 -20.75 1.17
CA GLN A 65 16.10 -20.43 1.14
C GLN A 65 15.87 -19.13 0.35
N TRP A 66 14.62 -18.86 -0.02
CA TRP A 66 14.23 -17.73 -0.84
C TRP A 66 13.70 -16.58 0.02
N PRO A 67 14.11 -15.32 -0.20
CA PRO A 67 13.50 -14.19 0.51
C PRO A 67 12.01 -14.05 0.14
N LEU A 68 11.21 -13.57 1.10
CA LEU A 68 9.78 -13.40 0.98
C LEU A 68 9.40 -11.92 0.96
N VAL A 69 8.89 -11.43 -0.16
CA VAL A 69 8.28 -10.10 -0.27
C VAL A 69 6.80 -10.20 0.13
N MET A 70 6.44 -9.54 1.22
CA MET A 70 5.05 -9.32 1.62
C MET A 70 4.61 -7.96 1.09
N THR A 71 3.74 -7.95 0.06
CA THR A 71 3.30 -6.71 -0.61
C THR A 71 1.84 -6.38 -0.27
N PHE A 72 1.61 -5.22 0.34
CA PHE A 72 0.29 -4.76 0.78
C PHE A 72 -0.33 -3.82 -0.27
N HIS A 73 -1.56 -4.11 -0.69
CA HIS A 73 -2.21 -3.43 -1.82
C HIS A 73 -2.85 -2.10 -1.47
N GLY A 74 -3.00 -1.26 -2.49
CA GLY A 74 -3.70 0.02 -2.42
C GLY A 74 -5.22 -0.10 -2.35
N MET A 75 -5.90 1.01 -2.61
CA MET A 75 -7.31 1.19 -2.31
C MET A 75 -8.23 0.43 -3.28
N LYS A 76 -8.97 -0.57 -2.78
CA LYS A 76 -10.07 -1.21 -3.51
C LYS A 76 -11.15 -0.18 -3.86
N PRO A 77 -11.74 -0.20 -5.07
CA PRO A 77 -11.52 -1.17 -6.17
C PRO A 77 -10.35 -0.81 -7.12
N TYR A 78 -9.69 0.33 -6.93
CA TYR A 78 -8.65 0.86 -7.82
C TYR A 78 -7.36 0.05 -7.79
N ASP A 79 -6.98 -0.49 -6.63
CA ASP A 79 -5.92 -1.48 -6.49
C ASP A 79 -6.35 -2.67 -5.63
N THR A 80 -5.71 -3.81 -5.89
CA THR A 80 -6.12 -5.12 -5.41
C THR A 80 -4.89 -6.04 -5.37
N TRP A 81 -4.91 -7.02 -4.47
CA TRP A 81 -3.93 -8.12 -4.32
C TRP A 81 -3.38 -8.75 -5.63
N ASP A 82 -4.22 -9.02 -6.63
CA ASP A 82 -3.84 -9.57 -7.93
C ASP A 82 -2.90 -8.62 -8.67
N ARG A 83 -3.19 -7.32 -8.64
CA ARG A 83 -2.37 -6.28 -9.27
C ARG A 83 -1.04 -6.08 -8.55
N GLN A 84 -1.03 -6.25 -7.21
CA GLN A 84 0.21 -6.27 -6.42
C GLN A 84 1.08 -7.51 -6.66
N ALA A 85 0.50 -8.68 -6.94
CA ALA A 85 1.28 -9.85 -7.33
C ALA A 85 1.81 -9.68 -8.77
N HIS A 86 0.94 -9.28 -9.71
CA HIS A 86 1.27 -9.07 -11.12
C HIS A 86 2.35 -8.00 -11.36
N GLU A 87 2.34 -6.88 -10.62
CA GLU A 87 3.40 -5.86 -10.80
C GLU A 87 4.78 -6.39 -10.40
N TRP A 88 4.85 -7.30 -9.42
CA TRP A 88 6.11 -7.77 -8.84
C TRP A 88 6.73 -8.95 -9.60
N GLU A 89 6.03 -9.58 -10.56
CA GLU A 89 6.50 -10.82 -11.22
C GLU A 89 7.87 -10.68 -11.86
N GLN A 90 8.10 -9.62 -12.64
CA GLN A 90 9.40 -9.37 -13.29
C GLN A 90 10.53 -9.20 -12.26
N GLU A 91 10.28 -8.48 -11.15
CA GLU A 91 11.31 -8.26 -10.14
C GLU A 91 11.55 -9.48 -9.24
N ALA A 92 10.51 -10.29 -9.02
CA ALA A 92 10.63 -11.60 -8.38
C ALA A 92 11.56 -12.52 -9.19
N ASP A 93 11.40 -12.52 -10.51
CA ASP A 93 12.26 -13.21 -11.47
C ASP A 93 13.68 -12.64 -11.53
N ASN A 94 13.82 -11.32 -11.51
CA ASN A 94 15.12 -10.63 -11.60
C ASN A 94 16.00 -10.87 -10.38
N TYR A 95 15.41 -10.81 -9.17
CA TYR A 95 16.14 -10.86 -7.91
C TYR A 95 16.03 -12.20 -7.16
N GLY A 96 15.09 -13.07 -7.55
CA GLY A 96 14.85 -14.34 -6.86
C GLY A 96 14.03 -14.19 -5.58
N TYR A 97 12.86 -13.55 -5.66
CA TYR A 97 11.93 -13.41 -4.53
C TYR A 97 10.70 -14.29 -4.68
N ILE A 98 10.25 -14.91 -3.58
CA ILE A 98 8.86 -15.35 -3.46
C ILE A 98 8.04 -14.11 -3.08
N VAL A 99 6.92 -13.88 -3.76
CA VAL A 99 6.05 -12.72 -3.50
C VAL A 99 4.69 -13.20 -3.01
N CYS A 100 4.21 -12.60 -1.93
CA CYS A 100 2.91 -12.87 -1.35
C CYS A 100 2.11 -11.56 -1.23
N ALA A 101 0.97 -11.52 -1.93
CA ALA A 101 0.00 -10.43 -1.84
C ALA A 101 -1.27 -10.94 -1.11
N PRO A 102 -1.43 -10.68 0.19
CA PRO A 102 -2.59 -11.11 0.96
C PRO A 102 -3.87 -10.37 0.52
N TRP A 103 -5.04 -10.99 0.70
CA TRP A 103 -6.29 -10.24 0.68
C TRP A 103 -6.39 -9.37 1.93
N LEU A 104 -6.75 -8.10 1.75
CA LEU A 104 -6.94 -7.14 2.84
C LEU A 104 -8.41 -6.73 2.89
N GLN A 105 -8.99 -6.71 4.09
CA GLN A 105 -10.29 -6.12 4.39
C GLN A 105 -10.17 -4.61 4.60
N SER A 106 -9.06 -4.17 5.19
CA SER A 106 -8.53 -2.81 5.06
C SER A 106 -8.20 -2.46 3.60
N CYS A 107 -7.58 -1.30 3.38
CA CYS A 107 -7.19 -0.80 2.06
C CYS A 107 -8.40 -0.74 1.11
N ASP A 108 -9.51 -0.21 1.63
CA ASP A 108 -10.84 -0.16 0.99
C ASP A 108 -11.37 1.28 1.01
N SER A 109 -12.21 1.65 0.03
CA SER A 109 -12.75 3.02 -0.07
C SER A 109 -13.63 3.42 1.12
N PHE A 110 -14.06 2.47 1.96
CA PHE A 110 -14.89 2.68 3.16
C PHE A 110 -14.12 2.58 4.49
N MET A 111 -12.78 2.59 4.49
CA MET A 111 -11.98 2.59 5.72
C MET A 111 -11.70 4.02 6.25
N GLU A 112 -11.08 4.13 7.43
CA GLU A 112 -10.65 5.42 8.00
C GLU A 112 -9.45 5.98 7.21
N TYR A 113 -9.53 7.25 6.79
CA TYR A 113 -8.46 7.95 6.06
C TYR A 113 -8.07 9.27 6.78
N PRO A 114 -6.79 9.45 7.18
CA PRO A 114 -5.77 8.42 7.27
C PRO A 114 -6.10 7.38 8.35
N LEU A 115 -5.60 6.14 8.20
CA LEU A 115 -5.87 5.07 9.15
C LEU A 115 -5.11 5.32 10.46
N ARG A 116 -5.80 5.77 11.51
CA ARG A 116 -5.17 6.21 12.78
C ARG A 116 -5.14 5.16 13.87
N ARG A 117 -5.94 4.09 13.77
CA ARG A 117 -6.10 3.10 14.85
C ARG A 117 -6.37 1.69 14.36
N GLU A 118 -6.25 0.72 15.26
CA GLU A 118 -6.66 -0.66 15.00
C GLU A 118 -8.20 -0.76 15.02
N HIS A 119 -8.81 -0.80 13.84
CA HIS A 119 -10.22 -1.18 13.66
C HIS A 119 -10.34 -2.69 13.49
N ASN A 120 -11.56 -3.23 13.58
CA ASN A 120 -11.84 -4.66 13.41
C ASN A 120 -11.32 -5.23 12.08
N TYR A 121 -11.28 -4.44 11.00
CA TYR A 121 -10.68 -4.86 9.72
C TYR A 121 -9.15 -4.96 9.76
N VAL A 122 -8.46 -4.06 10.49
CA VAL A 122 -7.01 -4.14 10.74
C VAL A 122 -6.68 -5.35 11.59
N LEU A 123 -7.48 -5.60 12.64
CA LEU A 123 -7.35 -6.77 13.51
C LEU A 123 -7.59 -8.08 12.76
N ALA A 124 -8.58 -8.13 11.86
CA ALA A 124 -8.81 -9.29 11.00
C ALA A 124 -7.62 -9.52 10.07
N ASP A 125 -7.16 -8.50 9.34
CA ASP A 125 -6.03 -8.61 8.42
C ASP A 125 -4.73 -9.00 9.14
N ARG A 126 -4.55 -8.58 10.39
CA ARG A 126 -3.44 -9.00 11.26
C ARG A 126 -3.38 -10.53 11.43
N GLU A 127 -4.49 -11.14 11.86
CA GLU A 127 -4.54 -12.60 12.08
C GLU A 127 -4.44 -13.38 10.75
N ARG A 128 -5.03 -12.84 9.68
CA ARG A 128 -4.96 -13.39 8.32
C ARG A 128 -3.53 -13.41 7.77
N VAL A 129 -2.84 -12.26 7.78
CA VAL A 129 -1.47 -12.13 7.24
C VAL A 129 -0.50 -13.02 7.99
N LEU A 130 -0.62 -13.14 9.32
CA LEU A 130 0.20 -14.07 10.09
C LEU A 130 -0.09 -15.53 9.73
N ALA A 131 -1.35 -15.90 9.49
CA ALA A 131 -1.72 -17.24 9.02
C ALA A 131 -1.18 -17.53 7.60
N ILE A 132 -1.21 -16.53 6.71
CA ILE A 132 -0.68 -16.62 5.35
C ILE A 132 0.85 -16.79 5.37
N MET A 133 1.57 -16.02 6.18
CA MET A 133 3.02 -16.18 6.34
C MET A 133 3.38 -17.60 6.83
N GLU A 134 2.67 -18.10 7.85
CA GLU A 134 2.80 -19.49 8.30
C GLU A 134 2.58 -20.52 7.18
N ASP A 135 1.56 -20.32 6.34
CA ASP A 135 1.22 -21.23 5.23
C ASP A 135 2.29 -21.20 4.12
N VAL A 136 2.80 -20.00 3.79
CA VAL A 136 3.91 -19.82 2.84
C VAL A 136 5.19 -20.52 3.34
N PHE A 137 5.54 -20.42 4.63
CA PHE A 137 6.70 -21.12 5.19
C PHE A 137 6.51 -22.65 5.26
N LYS A 138 5.27 -23.16 5.30
CA LYS A 138 4.96 -24.61 5.29
C LYS A 138 4.90 -25.19 3.89
N THR A 139 4.53 -24.40 2.88
CA THR A 139 4.27 -24.85 1.50
C THR A 139 5.34 -24.46 0.48
N THR A 140 6.30 -23.61 0.86
CA THR A 140 7.39 -23.15 0.00
C THR A 140 8.76 -23.24 0.68
N ARG A 141 9.83 -22.93 -0.04
CA ARG A 141 11.18 -22.77 0.51
C ARG A 141 11.53 -21.31 0.87
N ALA A 142 10.54 -20.51 1.28
CA ALA A 142 10.75 -19.17 1.83
C ALA A 142 11.61 -19.19 3.10
N ASP A 143 12.41 -18.14 3.32
CA ASP A 143 13.20 -17.94 4.53
C ASP A 143 12.44 -17.06 5.54
N PRO A 144 12.06 -17.58 6.73
CA PRO A 144 11.41 -16.80 7.77
C PRO A 144 12.32 -15.71 8.39
N LYS A 145 13.62 -15.69 8.05
CA LYS A 145 14.59 -14.64 8.43
C LYS A 145 14.84 -13.60 7.33
N ALA A 146 14.22 -13.73 6.16
CA ALA A 146 14.37 -12.78 5.04
C ALA A 146 13.01 -12.31 4.51
N VAL A 147 12.16 -11.84 5.43
CA VAL A 147 10.83 -11.30 5.13
C VAL A 147 10.88 -9.78 4.96
N LEU A 148 10.36 -9.30 3.85
CA LEU A 148 10.55 -7.95 3.33
C LEU A 148 9.17 -7.28 3.20
N SER A 149 8.95 -6.18 3.92
CA SER A 149 7.66 -5.46 3.93
C SER A 149 7.63 -4.37 2.85
N THR A 150 6.68 -4.45 1.91
CA THR A 150 6.46 -3.42 0.88
C THR A 150 4.98 -3.14 0.66
N SER A 151 4.69 -2.05 -0.04
CA SER A 151 3.33 -1.60 -0.34
C SER A 151 3.30 -0.72 -1.58
N TRP A 152 2.07 -0.43 -2.01
CA TRP A 152 1.75 0.71 -2.86
C TRP A 152 0.51 1.42 -2.30
N SER A 153 0.42 2.75 -2.44
CA SER A 153 -0.77 3.53 -2.02
C SER A 153 -1.16 3.25 -0.56
N CYS A 154 -2.46 3.05 -0.26
CA CYS A 154 -2.93 2.86 1.12
C CYS A 154 -2.46 1.56 1.81
N GLY A 155 -1.89 0.60 1.08
CA GLY A 155 -1.18 -0.55 1.66
C GLY A 155 0.00 -0.13 2.55
N GLY A 156 0.51 1.10 2.40
CA GLY A 156 1.56 1.66 3.24
C GLY A 156 1.25 1.64 4.74
N TYR A 157 -0.01 1.91 5.12
CA TYR A 157 -0.43 1.82 6.52
C TYR A 157 -0.12 0.44 7.11
N LEU A 158 -0.38 -0.64 6.35
CA LEU A 158 -0.08 -1.99 6.79
C LEU A 158 1.40 -2.37 6.69
N ALA A 159 2.11 -1.96 5.64
CA ALA A 159 3.56 -2.20 5.53
C ALA A 159 4.35 -1.61 6.72
N HIS A 160 3.96 -0.45 7.21
CA HIS A 160 4.53 0.17 8.41
C HIS A 160 4.01 -0.45 9.71
N TYR A 161 2.71 -0.78 9.79
CA TYR A 161 2.08 -1.43 10.93
C TYR A 161 2.68 -2.79 11.27
N PHE A 162 2.80 -3.69 10.29
CA PHE A 162 3.23 -5.07 10.55
C PHE A 162 4.63 -5.15 11.13
N VAL A 163 5.57 -4.34 10.66
CA VAL A 163 6.94 -4.30 11.22
C VAL A 163 6.97 -3.63 12.60
N ASN A 164 6.15 -2.60 12.84
CA ASN A 164 6.02 -2.01 14.17
C ASN A 164 5.41 -2.97 15.20
N ARG A 165 4.46 -3.84 14.81
CA ARG A 165 3.82 -4.80 15.72
C ARG A 165 4.60 -6.10 15.89
N PHE A 166 5.20 -6.60 14.80
CA PHE A 166 5.89 -7.89 14.73
C PHE A 166 7.35 -7.72 14.26
N PRO A 167 8.19 -6.99 15.01
CA PRO A 167 9.57 -6.71 14.63
C PRO A 167 10.46 -7.95 14.56
N ASP A 168 10.00 -9.06 15.15
CA ASP A 168 10.59 -10.39 15.06
C ASP A 168 10.31 -11.14 13.73
N LYS A 169 9.44 -10.60 12.86
CA LYS A 169 8.95 -11.28 11.65
C LYS A 169 9.29 -10.59 10.32
N PHE A 170 9.91 -9.42 10.35
CA PHE A 170 10.24 -8.63 9.16
C PHE A 170 11.62 -7.98 9.32
N THR A 171 12.48 -8.11 8.32
CA THR A 171 13.85 -7.56 8.38
C THR A 171 14.03 -6.25 7.63
N CYS A 172 13.05 -5.84 6.82
CA CYS A 172 13.14 -4.65 5.97
C CYS A 172 11.78 -3.99 5.72
N ILE A 173 11.77 -2.66 5.51
CA ILE A 173 10.63 -1.89 5.01
C ILE A 173 11.07 -1.16 3.72
N ALA A 174 10.30 -1.28 2.65
CA ALA A 174 10.47 -0.46 1.44
C ALA A 174 9.11 -0.07 0.85
N THR A 175 8.58 1.10 1.20
CA THR A 175 7.25 1.55 0.75
C THR A 175 7.35 2.51 -0.44
N ARG A 176 6.36 2.45 -1.34
CA ARG A 176 6.40 3.07 -2.67
C ARG A 176 5.13 3.88 -2.90
N LEU A 177 5.24 5.20 -3.08
CA LEU A 177 4.10 6.12 -3.29
C LEU A 177 2.93 5.77 -2.33
N SER A 178 3.27 5.72 -1.05
CA SER A 178 2.49 4.99 -0.05
C SER A 178 1.99 5.91 1.06
N ASN A 179 0.83 5.57 1.60
CA ASN A 179 0.28 6.24 2.77
C ASN A 179 1.04 5.87 4.05
N PHE A 180 0.95 6.75 5.05
CA PHE A 180 1.61 6.63 6.34
C PHE A 180 0.78 7.33 7.42
N SER A 181 0.72 6.72 8.59
CA SER A 181 0.02 7.27 9.75
C SER A 181 0.90 7.07 10.99
N PRO A 182 1.37 8.15 11.65
CA PRO A 182 2.15 8.02 12.87
C PRO A 182 1.28 7.51 14.03
N ASP A 183 -0.01 7.87 14.05
CA ASP A 183 -0.98 7.50 15.10
C ASP A 183 -1.20 5.98 15.17
N LEU A 184 -1.03 5.27 14.05
CA LEU A 184 -1.17 3.82 13.96
C LEU A 184 0.02 3.05 14.59
N LEU A 185 1.17 3.69 14.78
CA LEU A 185 2.42 3.07 15.24
C LEU A 185 2.61 3.20 16.76
N LEU A 186 3.04 2.11 17.40
CA LEU A 186 3.31 2.10 18.84
C LEU A 186 4.76 2.49 19.13
N GLU A 187 4.95 3.59 19.85
CA GLU A 187 6.28 4.08 20.28
C GLU A 187 7.01 3.04 21.15
N GLN A 188 6.31 2.29 22.01
CA GLN A 188 6.96 1.29 22.86
C GLN A 188 7.63 0.14 22.09
N ASN A 189 7.26 -0.07 20.81
CA ASN A 189 7.92 -1.05 19.95
C ASN A 189 9.15 -0.49 19.22
N VAL A 190 9.32 0.83 19.10
CA VAL A 190 10.45 1.45 18.36
C VAL A 190 11.83 0.91 18.76
N PRO A 191 12.16 0.70 20.05
CA PRO A 191 13.44 0.12 20.45
C PRO A 191 13.69 -1.30 19.91
N ARG A 192 12.64 -2.04 19.53
CA ARG A 192 12.72 -3.43 19.04
C ARG A 192 13.08 -3.53 17.54
N TYR A 193 12.95 -2.44 16.77
CA TYR A 193 13.21 -2.45 15.31
C TYR A 193 13.87 -1.19 14.75
N ARG A 194 14.44 -0.32 15.60
CA ARG A 194 15.27 0.84 15.20
C ARG A 194 16.42 0.47 14.22
N ASP A 195 16.82 -0.80 14.22
CA ASP A 195 17.91 -1.34 13.41
C ASP A 195 17.43 -1.92 12.07
N THR A 196 16.11 -2.10 11.88
CA THR A 196 15.50 -2.51 10.62
C THR A 196 15.69 -1.42 9.55
N PRO A 197 16.28 -1.71 8.38
CA PRO A 197 16.39 -0.75 7.31
C PRO A 197 15.02 -0.34 6.73
N VAL A 198 14.90 0.96 6.47
CA VAL A 198 13.69 1.56 5.90
C VAL A 198 14.06 2.34 4.64
N ALA A 199 13.35 2.04 3.54
CA ALA A 199 13.29 2.89 2.35
C ALA A 199 11.87 3.43 2.15
N ILE A 200 11.77 4.70 1.77
CA ILE A 200 10.52 5.35 1.37
C ILE A 200 10.75 6.01 0.00
N PHE A 201 9.97 5.61 -1.01
CA PHE A 201 10.04 6.12 -2.36
C PHE A 201 8.85 7.05 -2.65
N ILE A 202 9.13 8.35 -2.68
CA ILE A 202 8.17 9.45 -2.86
C ILE A 202 8.11 9.83 -4.34
N GLY A 203 6.92 9.93 -4.94
CA GLY A 203 6.76 10.54 -6.26
C GLY A 203 6.66 12.07 -6.14
N ASP A 204 7.38 12.82 -6.98
CA ASP A 204 7.36 14.29 -6.92
C ASP A 204 6.02 14.90 -7.38
N GLY A 205 5.38 14.30 -8.38
CA GLY A 205 4.05 14.61 -8.90
C GLY A 205 2.95 13.67 -8.43
N ASP A 206 3.18 12.94 -7.33
CA ASP A 206 2.22 12.01 -6.72
C ASP A 206 1.04 12.75 -6.05
N PHE A 207 -0.03 12.02 -5.73
CA PHE A 207 -1.19 12.58 -5.03
C PHE A 207 -0.75 13.27 -3.72
N PRO A 208 -1.24 14.48 -3.41
CA PRO A 208 -0.77 15.25 -2.25
C PRO A 208 -0.79 14.50 -0.92
N ALA A 209 -1.79 13.64 -0.69
CA ALA A 209 -1.86 12.77 0.49
C ALA A 209 -0.72 11.73 0.51
N CYS A 210 -0.61 10.88 -0.52
CA CYS A 210 0.44 9.85 -0.62
C CYS A 210 1.85 10.45 -0.55
N LYS A 211 2.07 11.59 -1.23
CA LYS A 211 3.32 12.34 -1.18
C LYS A 211 3.63 12.84 0.23
N SER A 212 2.75 13.64 0.82
CA SER A 212 3.00 14.26 2.13
C SER A 212 3.08 13.24 3.26
N GLU A 213 2.36 12.12 3.17
CA GLU A 213 2.47 11.02 4.12
C GLU A 213 3.78 10.22 3.95
N SER A 214 4.21 9.92 2.72
CA SER A 214 5.54 9.32 2.49
C SER A 214 6.68 10.26 2.98
N GLU A 215 6.54 11.57 2.80
CA GLU A 215 7.46 12.57 3.36
C GLU A 215 7.48 12.54 4.91
N GLN A 216 6.30 12.48 5.54
CA GLN A 216 6.15 12.31 7.00
C GLN A 216 6.75 10.99 7.50
N ALA A 217 6.66 9.90 6.73
CA ALA A 217 7.27 8.62 7.09
C ALA A 217 8.79 8.76 7.26
N VAL A 218 9.49 9.39 6.30
CA VAL A 218 10.94 9.64 6.39
C VAL A 218 11.26 10.48 7.62
N ALA A 219 10.47 11.51 7.91
CA ALA A 219 10.63 12.34 9.11
C ALA A 219 10.42 11.54 10.41
N TRP A 220 9.38 10.70 10.49
CA TRP A 220 9.05 9.89 11.66
C TRP A 220 10.15 8.89 12.01
N TYR A 221 10.68 8.17 11.01
CA TYR A 221 11.77 7.21 11.22
C TYR A 221 13.09 7.92 11.60
N ARG A 222 13.42 9.06 10.97
CA ARG A 222 14.62 9.83 11.32
C ARG A 222 14.54 10.45 12.71
N ALA A 223 13.39 11.00 13.10
CA ALA A 223 13.17 11.57 14.43
C ALA A 223 13.15 10.52 15.57
N ARG A 224 13.17 9.22 15.23
CA ARG A 224 13.33 8.08 16.16
C ARG A 224 14.71 7.41 16.08
N SER A 225 15.64 8.02 15.35
CA SER A 225 17.03 7.59 15.18
C SER A 225 17.18 6.17 14.61
N PHE A 226 16.34 5.79 13.65
CA PHE A 226 16.51 4.54 12.89
C PHE A 226 17.85 4.54 12.14
N ARG A 227 18.61 3.43 12.21
CA ARG A 227 20.01 3.41 11.76
C ARG A 227 20.18 3.59 10.24
N LYS A 228 19.20 3.15 9.44
CA LYS A 228 19.21 3.26 7.97
C LYS A 228 17.84 3.69 7.46
N VAL A 229 17.69 4.98 7.13
CA VAL A 229 16.45 5.58 6.59
C VAL A 229 16.72 6.26 5.25
N VAL A 230 16.50 5.51 4.17
CA VAL A 230 16.62 5.97 2.79
C VAL A 230 15.32 6.63 2.35
N GLY A 231 15.28 7.96 2.33
CA GLY A 231 14.21 8.69 1.65
C GLY A 231 14.67 9.03 0.24
N LYS A 232 13.91 8.64 -0.79
CA LYS A 232 14.18 9.05 -2.18
C LYS A 232 12.94 9.72 -2.78
N THR A 233 13.13 10.85 -3.44
CA THR A 233 12.16 11.42 -4.36
C THR A 233 12.46 10.93 -5.78
N ILE A 234 11.43 10.54 -6.53
CA ILE A 234 11.54 10.11 -7.92
C ILE A 234 11.00 11.22 -8.83
N ASP A 235 11.78 11.57 -9.86
CA ASP A 235 11.49 12.68 -10.76
C ASP A 235 10.37 12.34 -11.77
N ASN A 236 9.46 13.30 -11.98
CA ASN A 236 8.30 13.19 -12.89
C ASN A 236 7.43 11.94 -12.62
N MET A 237 7.16 11.66 -11.34
CA MET A 237 6.49 10.46 -10.87
C MET A 237 5.18 10.77 -10.16
N GLY A 238 4.07 10.69 -10.91
CA GLY A 238 2.72 10.56 -10.36
C GLY A 238 2.42 9.13 -9.89
N HIS A 239 1.20 8.87 -9.41
CA HIS A 239 0.77 7.62 -8.76
C HIS A 239 0.85 6.39 -9.68
N ARG A 240 2.05 5.80 -9.79
CA ARG A 240 2.37 4.64 -10.64
C ARG A 240 3.08 3.55 -9.83
N ARG A 241 3.03 2.32 -10.35
CA ARG A 241 3.67 1.13 -9.76
C ARG A 241 5.15 1.12 -10.11
N ILE A 242 6.02 0.93 -9.10
CA ILE A 242 7.49 1.00 -9.23
C ILE A 242 8.24 -0.06 -8.38
N PRO A 243 7.93 -1.37 -8.52
CA PRO A 243 8.51 -2.43 -7.69
C PRO A 243 10.04 -2.49 -7.71
N GLN A 244 10.70 -2.10 -8.82
CA GLN A 244 12.15 -2.10 -8.96
C GLN A 244 12.89 -1.35 -7.84
N CYS A 245 12.28 -0.30 -7.28
CA CYS A 245 12.88 0.53 -6.23
C CYS A 245 13.01 -0.25 -4.91
N ALA A 246 11.94 -0.96 -4.53
CA ALA A 246 11.93 -1.81 -3.34
C ALA A 246 12.76 -3.07 -3.56
N ALA A 247 12.69 -3.67 -4.75
CA ALA A 247 13.48 -4.86 -5.11
C ALA A 247 14.99 -4.59 -4.99
N ALA A 248 15.49 -3.50 -5.56
CA ALA A 248 16.89 -3.12 -5.47
C ALA A 248 17.34 -2.87 -4.01
N PHE A 249 16.52 -2.19 -3.20
CA PHE A 249 16.84 -1.95 -1.79
C PHE A 249 16.82 -3.23 -0.94
N PHE A 250 15.91 -4.17 -1.23
CA PHE A 250 15.89 -5.48 -0.60
C PHE A 250 17.12 -6.32 -0.97
N ALA A 251 17.61 -6.21 -2.21
CA ALA A 251 18.83 -6.89 -2.65
C ALA A 251 20.07 -6.35 -1.90
N GLU A 252 20.18 -5.02 -1.83
CA GLU A 252 21.22 -4.31 -1.07
C GLU A 252 21.21 -4.67 0.42
N HIS A 253 20.02 -4.74 1.04
CA HIS A 253 19.84 -5.14 2.44
C HIS A 253 20.25 -6.59 2.72
N LEU A 254 19.85 -7.53 1.85
CA LEU A 254 20.14 -8.95 2.03
C LEU A 254 21.54 -9.37 1.58
N GLY A 255 22.31 -8.47 0.95
CA GLY A 255 23.61 -8.80 0.36
C GLY A 255 23.49 -9.86 -0.73
N ILE A 256 22.52 -9.71 -1.64
CA ILE A 256 22.31 -10.62 -2.77
C ILE A 256 22.50 -9.91 -4.10
N GLU A 257 23.21 -10.56 -5.01
CA GLU A 257 23.21 -10.20 -6.43
C GLU A 257 21.90 -10.64 -7.09
N PRO A 258 21.37 -9.90 -8.08
CA PRO A 258 20.21 -10.34 -8.85
C PRO A 258 20.52 -11.62 -9.63
N LEU A 259 19.51 -12.49 -9.82
CA LEU A 259 19.58 -13.63 -10.73
C LEU A 259 19.65 -13.21 -12.21
N LYS A 260 19.10 -12.02 -12.53
CA LYS A 260 19.10 -11.39 -13.86
C LYS A 260 19.63 -9.95 -13.75
N PRO A 261 20.95 -9.73 -13.62
CA PRO A 261 21.51 -8.43 -13.22
C PRO A 261 21.37 -7.35 -14.29
N ASN A 262 21.38 -7.71 -15.59
CA ASN A 262 21.20 -6.74 -16.67
C ASN A 262 19.75 -6.23 -16.71
N GLU A 263 18.81 -7.14 -16.52
CA GLU A 263 17.37 -6.91 -16.48
C GLU A 263 17.00 -6.07 -15.25
N ALA A 264 17.51 -6.43 -14.07
CA ALA A 264 17.37 -5.65 -12.83
C ALA A 264 17.93 -4.22 -12.97
N ALA A 265 19.11 -4.06 -13.57
CA ALA A 265 19.67 -2.74 -13.85
C ALA A 265 18.81 -1.96 -14.87
N THR A 266 18.23 -2.66 -15.86
CA THR A 266 17.38 -2.05 -16.89
C THR A 266 16.04 -1.56 -16.33
N THR A 267 15.39 -2.30 -15.42
CA THR A 267 14.14 -1.83 -14.79
C THR A 267 14.41 -0.71 -13.78
N LEU A 268 15.51 -0.77 -13.03
CA LEU A 268 15.95 0.28 -12.11
C LEU A 268 16.33 1.59 -12.85
N ALA A 269 16.93 1.50 -14.03
CA ALA A 269 17.28 2.66 -14.85
C ALA A 269 16.06 3.46 -15.39
N GLN A 270 14.84 2.91 -15.29
CA GLN A 270 13.60 3.60 -15.68
C GLN A 270 13.20 4.72 -14.70
N VAL A 271 13.78 4.76 -13.49
CA VAL A 271 13.47 5.75 -12.46
C VAL A 271 14.69 6.60 -12.12
N ARG A 272 14.50 7.93 -12.12
CA ARG A 272 15.52 8.87 -11.65
C ARG A 272 15.22 9.27 -10.21
N MET A 273 16.12 8.90 -9.29
CA MET A 273 16.00 9.16 -7.85
C MET A 273 16.94 10.27 -7.39
N ARG A 274 16.47 11.08 -6.43
CA ARG A 274 17.24 12.04 -5.63
C ARG A 274 16.99 11.79 -4.15
N ASP A 275 17.96 12.11 -3.30
CA ASP A 275 17.80 11.97 -1.85
C ASP A 275 16.77 12.96 -1.28
N TYR A 276 15.79 12.43 -0.57
CA TYR A 276 14.84 13.22 0.21
C TYR A 276 15.37 13.43 1.63
N ASN A 277 15.34 14.69 2.05
CA ASN A 277 15.66 15.10 3.42
C ASN A 277 14.48 15.93 3.94
N PRO A 278 13.75 15.47 4.97
CA PRO A 278 12.60 16.20 5.48
C PRO A 278 13.04 17.55 6.10
N PRO A 279 12.25 18.63 5.92
CA PRO A 279 12.51 19.90 6.57
C PRO A 279 12.61 19.77 8.10
N GLN A 280 13.43 20.62 8.73
CA GLN A 280 13.58 20.62 10.19
C GLN A 280 12.26 20.88 10.93
N THR A 281 11.33 21.62 10.32
CA THR A 281 9.95 21.80 10.82
C THR A 281 9.17 20.49 10.83
N MET A 282 9.26 19.68 9.77
CA MET A 282 8.60 18.36 9.70
C MET A 282 9.26 17.35 10.65
N LEU A 283 10.58 17.37 10.78
CA LEU A 283 11.29 16.57 11.79
C LEU A 283 10.81 16.92 13.21
N ALA A 284 10.75 18.21 13.56
CA ALA A 284 10.28 18.66 14.87
C ALA A 284 8.78 18.33 15.13
N GLN A 285 7.94 18.36 14.09
CA GLN A 285 6.53 17.93 14.18
C GLN A 285 6.39 16.42 14.38
N MET A 286 7.30 15.62 13.80
CA MET A 286 7.29 14.15 13.86
C MET A 286 8.09 13.57 15.04
N SER A 287 8.89 14.38 15.74
CA SER A 287 9.58 13.99 16.98
C SER A 287 8.60 13.38 18.00
N PRO A 288 9.01 12.32 18.72
CA PRO A 288 8.24 11.85 19.87
C PRO A 288 7.98 13.01 20.84
N ARG A 289 6.70 13.29 21.13
CA ARG A 289 6.36 14.27 22.16
C ARG A 289 6.86 13.73 23.49
N GLU A 290 7.66 14.51 24.21
CA GLU A 290 8.02 14.17 25.58
C GLU A 290 6.73 13.95 26.39
N GLN A 291 6.57 12.74 26.92
CA GLN A 291 5.59 12.49 27.96
C GLN A 291 6.08 13.17 29.22
N ARG A 292 5.79 14.47 29.32
CA ARG A 292 6.00 15.28 30.52
C ARG A 292 5.41 14.49 31.69
N PRO A 293 6.19 14.14 32.73
CA PRO A 293 5.66 13.38 33.85
C PRO A 293 4.39 14.05 34.36
N ALA A 294 3.34 13.25 34.58
CA ALA A 294 2.12 13.77 35.18
C ALA A 294 2.51 14.52 36.46
N PRO A 295 2.03 15.76 36.67
CA PRO A 295 2.48 16.58 37.79
C PRO A 295 2.22 15.80 39.08
N THR A 296 3.30 15.40 39.76
CA THR A 296 3.22 14.68 41.04
C THR A 296 2.57 15.61 42.04
N THR A 297 1.26 15.43 42.25
CA THR A 297 0.50 16.11 43.29
C THR A 297 1.28 16.00 44.59
N PRO A 298 1.75 17.12 45.17
CA PRO A 298 2.46 17.07 46.43
C PRO A 298 1.58 16.38 47.46
N ALA A 299 2.11 15.36 48.14
CA ALA A 299 1.37 14.70 49.20
C ALA A 299 0.93 15.76 50.23
N PRO A 300 -0.34 15.75 50.69
CA PRO A 300 -0.84 16.80 51.57
C PRO A 300 -0.01 16.82 52.85
N VAL A 301 0.70 17.93 53.07
CA VAL A 301 1.48 18.15 54.28
C VAL A 301 0.51 18.17 55.46
N MET A 302 0.51 17.10 56.27
CA MET A 302 -0.33 17.04 57.46
C MET A 302 0.15 18.07 58.49
N VAL A 303 -0.48 19.23 58.50
CA VAL A 303 -0.34 20.22 59.57
C VAL A 303 -0.93 19.62 60.84
N ALA A 304 -0.08 19.17 61.75
CA ALA A 304 -0.48 18.66 63.06
C ALA A 304 -1.08 19.79 63.91
N SER A 305 -2.41 19.92 63.89
CA SER A 305 -3.14 20.87 64.75
C SER A 305 -3.47 20.20 66.08
N SER A 306 -2.90 20.73 67.16
CA SER A 306 -3.05 20.17 68.51
C SER A 306 -4.33 20.68 69.20
N ALA A 307 -5.28 19.78 69.46
CA ALA A 307 -6.38 20.03 70.39
C ALA A 307 -6.73 18.73 71.15
N ALA A 308 -6.85 18.83 72.47
CA ALA A 308 -7.16 17.75 73.41
C ALA A 308 -8.24 18.27 74.40
N PRO A 309 -8.95 17.42 75.17
CA PRO A 309 -10.39 17.30 74.94
C PRO A 309 -11.28 17.80 76.09
N ALA A 310 -12.57 17.98 75.78
CA ALA A 310 -13.66 18.15 76.75
C ALA A 310 -14.41 16.81 76.98
N SER A 311 -15.17 16.72 78.07
CA SER A 311 -15.64 15.45 78.66
C SER A 311 -17.17 15.40 78.88
N MET A 312 -17.65 14.19 79.22
CA MET A 312 -19.02 13.83 79.65
C MET A 312 -20.08 13.80 78.50
N SER A 313 -21.14 12.98 78.52
CA SER A 313 -21.73 12.14 79.60
C SER A 313 -22.19 10.75 79.09
N ARG A 314 -22.54 9.84 80.01
CA ARG A 314 -23.18 8.53 79.76
C ARG A 314 -24.32 8.28 80.77
N PRO A 315 -25.47 7.75 80.34
CA PRO A 315 -26.16 6.66 81.08
C PRO A 315 -26.40 5.42 80.16
N THR A 316 -26.27 4.15 80.59
CA THR A 316 -27.19 3.27 81.38
C THR A 316 -28.55 3.00 80.67
N ALA A 317 -29.12 1.79 80.60
CA ALA A 317 -28.91 0.55 81.39
C ALA A 317 -29.07 -0.78 80.60
N THR A 318 -29.30 -1.90 81.32
CA THR A 318 -29.11 -3.33 80.93
C THR A 318 -30.46 -4.14 80.88
N PRO A 319 -30.54 -5.48 81.09
CA PRO A 319 -30.35 -6.54 80.07
C PRO A 319 -31.44 -7.65 80.06
N VAL A 320 -31.38 -8.61 79.10
CA VAL A 320 -31.95 -9.98 79.29
C VAL A 320 -31.06 -11.06 78.62
N SER A 321 -30.94 -12.22 79.29
CA SER A 321 -30.40 -13.51 78.82
C SER A 321 -31.05 -14.07 77.54
N ALA A 322 -30.48 -15.01 76.77
CA ALA A 322 -29.14 -15.63 76.65
C ALA A 322 -29.13 -16.41 75.27
N ALA A 323 -28.35 -17.44 74.91
CA ALA A 323 -27.37 -18.33 75.54
C ALA A 323 -26.45 -18.97 74.46
N GLY A 324 -25.63 -19.98 74.81
CA GLY A 324 -24.95 -20.86 73.84
C GLY A 324 -23.81 -20.19 73.04
N ALA A 325 -22.70 -19.80 73.66
CA ALA A 325 -21.55 -20.67 73.98
C ALA A 325 -20.78 -21.16 72.72
N VAL A 326 -19.57 -20.64 72.45
CA VAL A 326 -18.24 -21.22 72.85
C VAL A 326 -17.64 -22.07 71.70
N ARG A 327 -16.40 -21.86 71.18
CA ARG A 327 -15.31 -20.90 71.52
C ARG A 327 -14.19 -20.88 70.43
N VAL A 328 -13.43 -19.77 70.34
CA VAL A 328 -11.93 -19.65 70.17
C VAL A 328 -11.24 -20.37 68.99
N ALA A 329 -10.26 -19.81 68.26
CA ALA A 329 -9.65 -18.46 68.14
C ALA A 329 -8.89 -18.42 66.77
N ASP A 330 -8.74 -17.29 66.07
CA ASP A 330 -7.82 -16.15 66.30
C ASP A 330 -6.35 -16.55 66.54
N GLY A 331 -5.38 -15.89 65.85
CA GLY A 331 -3.96 -16.29 65.99
C GLY A 331 -2.83 -15.39 65.44
N ALA A 332 -2.87 -14.93 64.17
CA ALA A 332 -2.01 -13.90 63.55
C ALA A 332 -0.44 -13.97 63.57
N ARG A 333 0.19 -13.19 62.67
CA ARG A 333 1.62 -12.75 62.60
C ARG A 333 2.72 -13.81 62.31
N ALA A 334 3.96 -13.43 61.93
CA ALA A 334 4.47 -12.35 61.04
C ALA A 334 6.00 -12.49 60.82
N GLY A 335 6.52 -12.05 59.66
CA GLY A 335 7.96 -11.88 59.38
C GLY A 335 8.72 -13.18 59.01
N ALA A 336 9.95 -13.13 58.47
CA ALA A 336 10.74 -11.99 57.95
C ALA A 336 11.78 -12.45 56.89
N THR A 337 12.49 -11.48 56.31
CA THR A 337 13.53 -11.57 55.25
C THR A 337 14.64 -12.62 55.40
N ALA A 338 15.04 -13.24 54.28
CA ALA A 338 16.42 -13.72 54.03
C ALA A 338 16.71 -13.82 52.51
N THR A 339 17.94 -13.53 52.09
CA THR A 339 18.45 -13.68 50.71
C THR A 339 19.33 -14.93 50.56
N ALA A 340 19.41 -15.49 49.34
CA ALA A 340 20.29 -16.63 49.03
C ALA A 340 20.95 -16.48 47.64
N PRO A 341 22.23 -16.89 47.46
CA PRO A 341 22.99 -16.73 46.21
C PRO A 341 22.72 -17.84 45.17
N PRO A 342 23.10 -17.63 43.89
CA PRO A 342 22.86 -18.60 42.81
C PRO A 342 23.72 -19.87 42.91
N ARG A 343 23.19 -20.98 42.40
CA ARG A 343 23.85 -22.29 42.32
C ARG A 343 24.69 -22.40 41.04
N PRO A 344 25.92 -22.96 41.07
CA PRO A 344 26.75 -23.14 39.87
C PRO A 344 26.19 -24.20 38.91
N PRO A 345 26.54 -24.15 37.61
CA PRO A 345 26.04 -25.07 36.60
C PRO A 345 26.64 -26.48 36.73
N GLN A 346 25.84 -27.50 36.39
CA GLN A 346 26.28 -28.90 36.28
C GLN A 346 26.91 -29.16 34.89
N PRO A 347 27.93 -30.03 34.77
CA PRO A 347 28.51 -30.40 33.48
C PRO A 347 27.51 -31.16 32.58
N ILE A 348 27.51 -30.84 31.29
CA ILE A 348 26.75 -31.59 30.28
C ILE A 348 27.59 -32.80 29.83
N LEU A 349 27.10 -34.01 30.10
CA LEU A 349 27.62 -35.23 29.48
C LEU A 349 26.95 -35.46 28.11
N PRO A 350 27.70 -35.97 27.10
CA PRO A 350 27.17 -36.11 25.74
C PRO A 350 26.14 -37.24 25.64
N ALA A 351 25.02 -36.97 24.96
CA ALA A 351 24.00 -37.97 24.65
C ALA A 351 24.50 -38.93 23.55
N ALA A 352 24.24 -40.23 23.72
CA ALA A 352 24.66 -41.25 22.76
C ALA A 352 23.81 -41.24 21.47
N SER A 353 24.44 -41.57 20.34
CA SER A 353 23.75 -41.70 19.05
C SER A 353 22.91 -42.99 18.98
N PRO A 354 21.68 -42.96 18.44
CA PRO A 354 20.88 -44.17 18.25
C PRO A 354 21.32 -44.95 16.99
N SER A 355 21.58 -46.25 17.15
CA SER A 355 21.80 -47.18 16.03
C SER A 355 20.48 -47.65 15.40
N PRO A 356 20.46 -48.02 14.10
CA PRO A 356 19.23 -48.12 13.32
C PRO A 356 18.42 -49.41 13.56
N GLN A 357 17.09 -49.28 13.51
CA GLN A 357 16.16 -50.42 13.49
C GLN A 357 16.07 -51.05 12.09
N LYS A 358 15.78 -52.35 12.06
CA LYS A 358 15.75 -53.21 10.87
C LYS A 358 14.30 -53.44 10.40
N PRO A 359 13.96 -53.29 9.10
CA PRO A 359 12.57 -53.45 8.64
C PRO A 359 12.05 -54.89 8.67
N ALA A 360 10.75 -55.05 8.87
CA ALA A 360 10.00 -56.30 8.63
C ALA A 360 9.37 -56.31 7.21
N PRO A 361 9.04 -57.48 6.64
CA PRO A 361 8.88 -57.62 5.19
C PRO A 361 7.42 -57.66 4.69
N GLY A 362 7.24 -57.28 3.40
CA GLY A 362 6.39 -58.06 2.51
C GLY A 362 5.05 -57.46 2.06
N THR A 363 5.07 -56.73 0.94
CA THR A 363 4.12 -56.97 -0.17
C THR A 363 4.69 -56.36 -1.45
N ALA A 364 4.59 -57.07 -2.57
CA ALA A 364 5.22 -56.65 -3.83
C ALA A 364 4.18 -56.53 -4.95
N GLN A 365 4.20 -55.40 -5.66
CA GLN A 365 3.58 -55.27 -6.97
C GLN A 365 4.61 -54.73 -7.96
N LYS A 366 4.70 -55.37 -9.13
CA LYS A 366 5.57 -54.95 -10.23
C LYS A 366 4.86 -53.90 -11.08
N THR A 367 5.52 -52.79 -11.35
CA THR A 367 5.35 -52.01 -12.59
C THR A 367 6.73 -51.61 -13.10
N GLN A 368 6.99 -51.86 -14.38
CA GLN A 368 8.26 -51.50 -15.04
C GLN A 368 8.10 -50.15 -15.76
N PRO A 369 9.12 -49.27 -15.75
CA PRO A 369 9.17 -48.16 -16.70
C PRO A 369 9.50 -48.70 -18.11
N PRO A 370 8.91 -48.16 -19.18
CA PRO A 370 9.22 -48.57 -20.54
C PRO A 370 10.61 -48.06 -20.98
N GLN A 371 11.42 -48.95 -21.55
CA GLN A 371 12.61 -48.56 -22.31
C GLN A 371 12.21 -48.16 -23.74
N TYR A 372 12.91 -47.18 -24.31
CA TYR A 372 12.99 -46.97 -25.77
C TYR A 372 14.46 -46.73 -26.16
N ALA A 373 14.82 -47.07 -27.40
CA ALA A 373 16.16 -47.55 -27.74
C ALA A 373 17.08 -46.54 -28.50
N ASP A 374 18.35 -46.92 -28.63
CA ASP A 374 19.44 -46.15 -29.24
C ASP A 374 19.37 -45.93 -30.76
N ALA A 375 19.67 -44.70 -31.20
CA ALA A 375 20.35 -44.31 -32.45
C ALA A 375 20.39 -42.76 -32.56
N LYS A 376 21.41 -42.06 -33.07
CA LYS A 376 22.79 -42.37 -33.53
C LYS A 376 23.64 -41.08 -33.33
N PRO A 377 24.99 -41.13 -33.32
CA PRO A 377 25.83 -39.99 -32.90
C PRO A 377 26.35 -39.08 -34.04
N ARG A 378 26.89 -37.91 -33.64
CA ARG A 378 27.75 -36.94 -34.41
C ARG A 378 27.01 -36.05 -35.43
N PRO A 379 27.56 -34.86 -35.84
CA PRO A 379 28.97 -34.44 -35.82
C PRO A 379 29.40 -33.37 -34.78
N ARG A 380 30.72 -33.13 -34.76
CA ARG A 380 31.48 -32.26 -33.87
C ARG A 380 31.66 -30.88 -34.54
N ALA A 381 31.11 -29.82 -33.96
CA ALA A 381 31.38 -28.45 -34.41
C ALA A 381 32.83 -28.03 -34.06
N THR A 382 33.43 -27.19 -34.90
CA THR A 382 34.85 -26.81 -34.85
C THR A 382 35.10 -25.51 -34.10
N THR A 383 36.23 -25.43 -33.41
CA THR A 383 36.78 -24.21 -32.81
C THR A 383 37.31 -23.25 -33.89
N PRO A 384 36.90 -21.96 -33.91
CA PRO A 384 37.65 -20.89 -34.55
C PRO A 384 38.66 -20.29 -33.56
N GLN A 385 39.83 -19.87 -34.05
CA GLN A 385 40.86 -19.21 -33.23
C GLN A 385 40.57 -17.72 -33.01
N GLN A 386 41.21 -17.12 -32.00
CA GLN A 386 41.29 -15.67 -31.84
C GLN A 386 42.02 -15.01 -33.03
N PRO A 387 41.69 -13.76 -33.34
CA PRO A 387 42.74 -12.75 -33.50
C PRO A 387 42.92 -11.85 -32.27
N THR A 388 44.14 -11.34 -32.13
CA THR A 388 44.68 -10.54 -31.04
C THR A 388 44.22 -9.08 -30.99
N GLN A 389 44.24 -8.52 -29.76
CA GLN A 389 44.59 -7.13 -29.39
C GLN A 389 43.74 -5.95 -29.90
N TYR A 390 43.17 -5.21 -28.94
CA TYR A 390 43.29 -3.75 -28.67
C TYR A 390 42.27 -3.41 -27.55
N ALA A 391 42.47 -2.51 -26.60
CA ALA A 391 43.68 -1.96 -25.96
C ALA A 391 43.26 -1.51 -24.53
N GLN A 392 44.16 -1.56 -23.54
CA GLN A 392 43.82 -1.07 -22.19
C GLN A 392 43.83 0.45 -22.13
N VAL A 393 42.79 1.04 -21.51
CA VAL A 393 42.75 2.48 -21.19
C VAL A 393 42.81 2.65 -19.67
N THR A 394 44.01 2.92 -19.15
CA THR A 394 44.21 3.43 -17.80
C THR A 394 44.16 4.97 -17.81
N PRO A 395 43.64 5.62 -16.74
CA PRO A 395 43.52 7.07 -16.69
C PRO A 395 44.88 7.74 -16.39
N SER A 396 45.19 8.81 -17.12
CA SER A 396 46.44 9.58 -16.97
C SER A 396 46.16 11.08 -16.81
N ALA A 397 46.79 11.69 -15.81
CA ALA A 397 46.85 13.14 -15.58
C ALA A 397 48.05 13.45 -14.65
N PRO A 398 48.55 14.70 -14.57
CA PRO A 398 48.34 15.87 -15.43
C PRO A 398 49.67 16.37 -16.04
N PRO A 399 49.74 17.61 -16.56
CA PRO A 399 50.86 18.51 -16.22
C PRO A 399 50.40 19.82 -15.55
N ARG A 400 51.35 20.60 -15.01
CA ARG A 400 51.15 21.81 -14.19
C ARG A 400 51.59 23.11 -14.90
N THR A 401 51.33 24.24 -14.22
CA THR A 401 52.05 25.54 -14.17
C THR A 401 51.38 26.72 -14.88
N PRO A 402 51.60 27.98 -14.43
CA PRO A 402 52.30 28.46 -13.21
C PRO A 402 51.46 29.39 -12.29
N ASP A 403 52.06 29.74 -11.14
CA ASP A 403 51.69 30.79 -10.17
C ASP A 403 51.79 32.24 -10.76
N VAL A 404 51.51 33.39 -10.13
CA VAL A 404 51.14 33.87 -8.76
C VAL A 404 50.51 35.29 -8.93
N PRO A 405 49.61 35.87 -8.07
CA PRO A 405 49.89 36.26 -6.67
C PRO A 405 48.67 36.07 -5.72
N SER A 406 48.32 37.03 -4.84
CA SER A 406 47.24 36.93 -3.85
C SER A 406 46.79 38.26 -3.21
N ARG A 407 45.54 38.30 -2.71
CA ARG A 407 45.01 39.18 -1.62
C ARG A 407 44.92 40.72 -1.88
N PRO A 408 44.26 41.52 -1.01
CA PRO A 408 43.50 41.20 0.23
C PRO A 408 41.97 41.50 0.13
N ALA A 409 41.28 41.65 1.26
CA ALA A 409 39.80 41.76 1.35
C ALA A 409 39.30 42.91 2.25
N THR A 410 38.12 43.45 1.92
CA THR A 410 37.20 44.24 2.78
C THR A 410 35.75 43.98 2.29
N THR A 411 34.74 43.54 3.05
CA THR A 411 34.07 43.97 4.31
C THR A 411 33.04 45.11 4.12
N ILE A 412 31.77 44.87 4.53
CA ILE A 412 30.57 45.79 4.56
C ILE A 412 30.13 46.29 3.14
N SER A 413 28.86 46.49 2.74
CA SER A 413 27.62 46.79 3.48
C SER A 413 26.32 46.39 2.75
N ASN A 414 25.21 46.39 3.50
CA ASN A 414 23.80 46.36 3.04
C ASN A 414 22.98 47.16 4.07
N PRO A 415 21.81 47.76 3.76
CA PRO A 415 21.29 48.34 2.50
C PRO A 415 21.15 49.89 2.66
N PRO A 416 20.28 50.62 1.91
CA PRO A 416 18.84 50.68 2.27
C PRO A 416 17.81 50.87 1.12
N SER A 417 16.61 50.33 1.37
CA SER A 417 15.26 50.90 1.20
C SER A 417 14.82 51.83 0.03
N ALA A 418 13.63 51.49 -0.47
CA ALA A 418 12.46 52.33 -0.78
C ALA A 418 12.22 52.93 -2.19
N ASP A 419 10.91 52.95 -2.51
CA ASP A 419 10.16 53.76 -3.48
C ASP A 419 10.80 54.27 -4.78
N ARG A 420 10.23 53.81 -5.90
CA ARG A 420 9.09 54.57 -6.45
C ARG A 420 8.14 53.76 -7.35
N SER A 421 6.93 54.27 -7.46
CA SER A 421 5.81 53.72 -8.23
C SER A 421 5.68 54.37 -9.61
N GLN A 422 4.88 53.73 -10.47
CA GLN A 422 4.27 54.26 -11.70
C GLN A 422 5.19 54.81 -12.81
N PHE A 423 5.23 54.10 -13.93
CA PHE A 423 4.86 54.72 -15.20
C PHE A 423 4.01 53.74 -16.02
N ALA A 424 2.91 54.24 -16.58
CA ALA A 424 2.11 53.52 -17.56
C ALA A 424 2.47 54.00 -18.97
N SER A 425 2.47 53.09 -19.94
CA SER A 425 2.36 53.41 -21.36
C SER A 425 1.63 52.26 -22.06
N ALA A 426 0.96 52.54 -23.17
CA ALA A 426 -0.09 51.68 -23.70
C ALA A 426 0.06 51.38 -25.21
N ALA A 427 -0.51 50.22 -25.59
CA ALA A 427 -0.83 49.81 -26.96
C ALA A 427 0.38 49.54 -27.91
N PRO A 428 0.17 48.93 -29.09
CA PRO A 428 -1.07 48.31 -29.61
C PRO A 428 -0.94 46.81 -29.92
N ALA A 429 -2.07 46.16 -30.20
CA ALA A 429 -2.12 44.78 -30.68
C ALA A 429 -2.05 44.70 -32.23
N PRO A 430 -1.40 43.67 -32.81
CA PRO A 430 -1.51 43.36 -34.23
C PRO A 430 -2.80 42.57 -34.55
N ARG A 431 -3.42 42.86 -35.71
CA ARG A 431 -4.49 42.06 -36.33
C ARG A 431 -3.95 41.30 -37.56
N PRO A 432 -4.63 40.25 -38.05
CA PRO A 432 -4.01 39.21 -38.86
C PRO A 432 -3.73 39.61 -40.31
N ILE A 433 -2.82 38.85 -40.94
CA ILE A 433 -2.57 38.87 -42.38
C ILE A 433 -3.26 37.64 -43.00
N ASP A 434 -4.23 37.87 -43.88
CA ASP A 434 -4.75 36.85 -44.78
C ASP A 434 -3.77 36.58 -45.93
N SER A 435 -3.60 35.31 -46.29
CA SER A 435 -3.06 34.91 -47.60
C SER A 435 -3.69 33.59 -48.02
N ALA A 436 -4.12 33.49 -49.27
CA ALA A 436 -5.19 32.59 -49.70
C ALA A 436 -4.78 31.58 -50.79
N ARG A 437 -5.78 30.78 -51.22
CA ARG A 437 -5.80 29.75 -52.30
C ARG A 437 -5.32 28.33 -51.94
N PRO A 438 -5.77 27.29 -52.68
CA PRO A 438 -7.01 27.18 -53.49
C PRO A 438 -7.85 25.92 -53.15
N ALA A 439 -9.03 25.82 -53.76
CA ALA A 439 -9.88 24.62 -53.71
C ALA A 439 -9.99 23.95 -55.10
N SER A 440 -10.01 22.61 -55.10
CA SER A 440 -10.43 21.74 -56.21
C SER A 440 -11.32 20.65 -55.61
N ALA A 441 -12.61 20.53 -55.92
CA ALA A 441 -13.25 20.24 -57.21
C ALA A 441 -13.22 18.75 -57.57
N LEU A 442 -14.41 18.12 -57.57
CA LEU A 442 -14.67 16.72 -57.95
C LEU A 442 -15.01 16.60 -59.45
N PRO A 443 -14.70 15.46 -60.07
CA PRO A 443 -15.60 14.77 -61.00
C PRO A 443 -16.10 13.46 -60.33
N ALA A 444 -17.40 13.12 -60.28
CA ALA A 444 -18.43 12.98 -61.32
C ALA A 444 -18.54 11.55 -61.89
N ARG A 445 -19.77 11.11 -62.20
CA ARG A 445 -20.16 9.69 -62.42
C ARG A 445 -21.28 9.56 -63.48
N PRO A 446 -21.20 8.57 -64.39
CA PRO A 446 -22.35 7.90 -65.03
C PRO A 446 -22.63 6.52 -64.34
N ALA A 447 -23.84 5.93 -64.24
CA ALA A 447 -25.09 5.96 -65.03
C ALA A 447 -25.00 5.12 -66.34
N ALA A 448 -25.95 4.25 -66.73
CA ALA A 448 -27.20 3.72 -66.12
C ALA A 448 -27.49 2.31 -66.78
N ALA A 449 -28.66 1.64 -66.80
CA ALA A 449 -30.06 1.89 -66.38
C ALA A 449 -30.89 0.57 -66.27
N ALA A 450 -32.02 0.60 -65.55
CA ALA A 450 -33.24 -0.26 -65.72
C ALA A 450 -33.12 -1.80 -65.41
N SER A 451 -34.18 -2.59 -65.20
CA SER A 451 -35.65 -2.42 -65.37
C SER A 451 -36.47 -3.28 -64.36
N GLY A 452 -37.76 -2.97 -64.12
CA GLY A 452 -38.75 -3.93 -63.56
C GLY A 452 -39.45 -3.54 -62.24
N PRO A 453 -40.81 -3.62 -62.12
CA PRO A 453 -41.56 -3.17 -60.93
C PRO A 453 -42.32 -4.36 -60.23
N PRO A 454 -43.42 -4.22 -59.43
CA PRO A 454 -43.40 -4.78 -58.06
C PRO A 454 -44.52 -5.79 -57.71
N ALA A 455 -44.38 -6.49 -56.57
CA ALA A 455 -45.44 -7.33 -55.97
C ALA A 455 -45.42 -7.24 -54.42
N GLN A 456 -46.54 -7.62 -53.77
CA GLN A 456 -46.78 -7.47 -52.33
C GLN A 456 -46.85 -8.81 -51.58
N ARG A 457 -46.70 -8.75 -50.23
CA ARG A 457 -46.93 -9.84 -49.25
C ARG A 457 -45.89 -10.98 -49.33
N THR A 458 -45.66 -11.80 -48.30
CA THR A 458 -46.33 -11.95 -46.99
C THR A 458 -45.29 -12.21 -45.88
N ALA A 459 -45.64 -12.02 -44.61
CA ALA A 459 -44.75 -12.36 -43.50
C ALA A 459 -44.63 -13.88 -43.27
N ILE A 460 -43.41 -14.36 -43.01
CA ILE A 460 -43.12 -15.72 -42.52
C ILE A 460 -42.09 -15.58 -41.39
N GLN A 461 -42.33 -16.28 -40.27
CA GLN A 461 -41.50 -16.23 -39.06
C GLN A 461 -40.64 -17.50 -38.95
N PRO A 462 -39.30 -17.41 -38.84
CA PRO A 462 -38.45 -18.57 -38.57
C PRO A 462 -38.65 -19.15 -37.15
N PRO A 463 -38.42 -20.46 -36.95
CA PRO A 463 -38.88 -21.17 -35.76
C PRO A 463 -38.03 -20.97 -34.50
N ARG A 464 -38.63 -21.24 -33.33
CA ARG A 464 -37.92 -21.46 -32.06
C ARG A 464 -36.88 -22.59 -32.22
N ARG A 465 -35.71 -22.40 -31.62
CA ARG A 465 -34.85 -23.50 -31.17
C ARG A 465 -35.05 -23.70 -29.66
N GLU A 466 -35.07 -24.96 -29.25
CA GLU A 466 -34.95 -25.35 -27.84
C GLU A 466 -33.48 -25.27 -27.40
N PRO A 467 -33.19 -25.03 -26.11
CA PRO A 467 -31.82 -24.97 -25.61
C PRO A 467 -31.25 -26.37 -25.36
N GLU A 468 -30.06 -26.65 -25.91
CA GLU A 468 -29.29 -27.84 -25.55
C GLU A 468 -28.86 -27.80 -24.08
N ALA A 469 -28.87 -28.96 -23.42
CA ALA A 469 -28.53 -29.08 -22.00
C ALA A 469 -27.04 -28.76 -21.75
N ARG A 470 -26.76 -27.78 -20.90
CA ARG A 470 -25.41 -27.55 -20.37
C ARG A 470 -25.11 -28.55 -19.25
N ALA A 471 -23.89 -29.07 -19.24
CA ALA A 471 -23.39 -29.87 -18.13
C ALA A 471 -23.38 -29.07 -16.83
N VAL A 472 -23.67 -29.75 -15.71
CA VAL A 472 -23.62 -29.15 -14.37
C VAL A 472 -22.17 -29.10 -13.90
N SER A 473 -21.73 -27.91 -13.48
CA SER A 473 -20.44 -27.69 -12.81
C SER A 473 -20.70 -27.15 -11.40
N ASP A 474 -20.42 -27.96 -10.39
CA ASP A 474 -20.60 -27.58 -8.97
C ASP A 474 -19.51 -26.60 -8.50
N GLU A 475 -19.64 -25.32 -8.88
CA GLU A 475 -18.97 -24.22 -8.19
C GLU A 475 -19.86 -23.66 -7.06
N PRO A 476 -19.36 -23.51 -5.82
CA PRO A 476 -20.08 -22.79 -4.79
C PRO A 476 -20.11 -21.29 -5.13
N ALA A 477 -21.30 -20.78 -5.46
CA ALA A 477 -21.46 -19.41 -5.96
C ALA A 477 -20.93 -18.34 -4.99
N ALA A 478 -20.15 -17.40 -5.53
CA ALA A 478 -19.75 -16.19 -4.81
C ALA A 478 -20.99 -15.35 -4.42
N PRO A 479 -20.95 -14.61 -3.28
CA PRO A 479 -22.07 -13.79 -2.84
C PRO A 479 -22.40 -12.70 -3.87
N ASN A 480 -23.66 -12.71 -4.31
CA ASN A 480 -24.10 -12.00 -5.51
C ASN A 480 -24.46 -10.54 -5.20
N TYR A 481 -23.43 -9.70 -4.99
CA TYR A 481 -23.57 -8.27 -4.66
C TYR A 481 -24.10 -7.38 -5.79
N ALA A 482 -24.48 -7.95 -6.94
CA ALA A 482 -24.95 -7.22 -8.12
C ALA A 482 -26.44 -6.82 -8.05
N ARG A 483 -26.87 -6.16 -6.97
CA ARG A 483 -28.10 -5.33 -7.01
C ARG A 483 -27.75 -3.98 -7.64
N GLY A 484 -28.47 -3.59 -8.69
CA GLY A 484 -28.25 -2.30 -9.35
C GLY A 484 -28.52 -1.15 -8.38
N ALA A 485 -27.49 -0.34 -8.11
CA ALA A 485 -27.57 0.76 -7.15
C ALA A 485 -28.72 1.73 -7.47
N ARG A 486 -29.50 2.07 -6.44
CA ARG A 486 -30.65 2.98 -6.53
C ARG A 486 -30.18 4.42 -6.72
N ASN A 487 -31.06 5.34 -7.12
CA ASN A 487 -30.69 6.75 -7.25
C ASN A 487 -30.66 7.45 -5.88
N ALA A 488 -29.56 8.11 -5.53
CA ALA A 488 -29.48 9.06 -4.42
C ALA A 488 -29.64 10.49 -4.95
N PRO A 489 -30.76 11.19 -4.70
CA PRO A 489 -30.88 12.58 -5.10
C PRO A 489 -29.96 13.45 -4.22
N ILE A 490 -29.19 14.32 -4.85
CA ILE A 490 -28.33 15.30 -4.18
C ILE A 490 -28.98 16.68 -4.25
N ARG A 491 -29.22 17.26 -3.07
CA ARG A 491 -29.44 18.70 -2.90
C ARG A 491 -28.09 19.40 -2.90
N LEU A 492 -27.93 20.39 -3.78
CA LEU A 492 -26.86 21.38 -3.66
C LEU A 492 -27.46 22.68 -3.10
N THR A 493 -26.70 23.35 -2.24
CA THR A 493 -26.99 24.68 -1.73
C THR A 493 -25.79 25.58 -2.05
N GLY A 494 -26.03 26.62 -2.84
CA GLY A 494 -25.01 27.37 -3.58
C GLY A 494 -25.25 27.30 -5.09
N PRO A 495 -24.64 28.18 -5.90
CA PRO A 495 -24.88 28.20 -7.34
C PRO A 495 -24.12 27.06 -8.03
N ALA A 496 -24.77 26.41 -9.00
CA ALA A 496 -24.14 25.35 -9.81
C ALA A 496 -23.13 25.87 -10.85
N VAL A 497 -22.99 27.19 -10.98
CA VAL A 497 -21.97 27.88 -11.79
C VAL A 497 -21.45 29.07 -11.00
N GLY A 498 -20.14 29.26 -10.92
CA GLY A 498 -19.52 30.41 -10.25
C GLY A 498 -18.01 30.51 -10.48
N THR A 499 -17.35 31.52 -9.93
CA THR A 499 -15.89 31.72 -10.07
C THR A 499 -15.10 31.11 -8.93
N ALA A 500 -13.88 30.62 -9.18
CA ALA A 500 -12.96 30.15 -8.15
C ALA A 500 -12.57 31.27 -7.15
N PRO A 501 -12.56 31.03 -5.82
CA PRO A 501 -12.98 29.79 -5.14
C PRO A 501 -14.50 29.75 -4.90
N LEU A 502 -15.18 28.78 -5.52
CA LEU A 502 -16.63 28.60 -5.39
C LEU A 502 -16.95 27.76 -4.15
N HIS A 503 -17.83 28.25 -3.29
CA HIS A 503 -18.31 27.54 -2.10
C HIS A 503 -19.63 26.82 -2.41
N ILE A 504 -19.69 25.52 -2.11
CA ILE A 504 -20.90 24.71 -2.19
C ILE A 504 -21.16 23.96 -0.88
N ALA A 505 -22.45 23.73 -0.58
CA ALA A 505 -22.89 22.74 0.39
C ALA A 505 -23.73 21.67 -0.32
N PHE A 506 -23.69 20.44 0.18
CA PHE A 506 -24.35 19.28 -0.43
C PHE A 506 -24.96 18.36 0.62
N ALA A 507 -26.07 17.69 0.28
CA ALA A 507 -26.75 16.73 1.16
C ALA A 507 -27.52 15.67 0.37
N VAL A 508 -27.69 14.48 0.95
CA VAL A 508 -28.52 13.40 0.38
C VAL A 508 -30.00 13.63 0.72
N GLU A 509 -30.87 13.55 -0.28
CA GLU A 509 -32.33 13.57 -0.13
C GLU A 509 -32.92 12.15 -0.24
N LEU A 510 -32.72 11.34 0.80
CA LEU A 510 -33.36 10.03 0.94
C LEU A 510 -34.22 9.99 2.23
N PRO A 511 -35.20 9.07 2.34
CA PRO A 511 -36.06 8.98 3.52
C PRO A 511 -35.25 8.75 4.81
N PRO A 512 -35.64 9.34 5.96
CA PRO A 512 -34.92 9.15 7.24
C PRO A 512 -34.88 7.70 7.76
N SER A 513 -35.70 6.80 7.20
CA SER A 513 -35.61 5.35 7.43
C SER A 513 -34.45 4.71 6.66
N VAL A 514 -34.14 5.20 5.46
CA VAL A 514 -33.03 4.71 4.59
C VAL A 514 -31.69 5.24 5.10
N LEU A 515 -31.65 6.47 5.62
CA LEU A 515 -30.42 7.13 6.07
C LEU A 515 -29.98 6.76 7.51
N ARG A 516 -30.80 6.03 8.27
CA ARG A 516 -30.53 5.72 9.68
C ARG A 516 -29.48 4.61 9.81
N GLY A 517 -28.23 5.00 10.09
CA GLY A 517 -27.11 4.06 10.10
C GLY A 517 -26.75 3.61 8.68
N ALA A 518 -26.85 4.53 7.73
CA ALA A 518 -26.24 4.40 6.42
C ALA A 518 -24.88 5.11 6.42
N ASP A 519 -23.91 4.54 5.72
CA ASP A 519 -22.60 5.15 5.48
C ASP A 519 -22.63 5.98 4.19
N PHE A 520 -21.87 7.07 4.14
CA PHE A 520 -21.80 7.96 2.96
C PHE A 520 -20.36 8.04 2.44
N LEU A 521 -20.22 8.24 1.14
CA LEU A 521 -18.95 8.48 0.46
C LEU A 521 -19.17 9.60 -0.57
N TRP A 522 -18.85 10.83 -0.19
CA TRP A 522 -18.87 11.99 -1.10
C TRP A 522 -17.55 12.12 -1.84
N MET A 523 -17.64 12.46 -3.12
CA MET A 523 -16.50 12.63 -4.02
C MET A 523 -16.70 13.83 -4.95
N ASP A 524 -15.63 14.57 -5.23
CA ASP A 524 -15.52 15.56 -6.30
C ASP A 524 -14.60 14.99 -7.40
N ASN A 525 -15.11 14.80 -8.61
CA ASN A 525 -14.38 14.19 -9.73
C ASN A 525 -13.75 12.81 -9.39
N GLY A 526 -14.32 12.08 -8.42
CA GLY A 526 -13.81 10.80 -7.91
C GLY A 526 -12.87 10.91 -6.71
N MET A 527 -12.40 12.12 -6.36
CA MET A 527 -11.61 12.36 -5.14
C MET A 527 -12.52 12.54 -3.94
N TRP A 528 -12.26 11.83 -2.83
CA TRP A 528 -13.06 11.91 -1.60
C TRP A 528 -13.18 13.34 -1.04
N ILE A 529 -14.36 13.66 -0.49
CA ILE A 529 -14.64 14.93 0.21
C ILE A 529 -14.91 14.67 1.71
N CYS A 530 -15.89 13.81 2.01
CA CYS A 530 -16.32 13.48 3.37
C CYS A 530 -17.25 12.24 3.38
N ASP A 531 -17.55 11.77 4.58
CA ASP A 531 -18.31 10.55 4.93
C ASP A 531 -19.65 10.83 5.65
N GLU A 532 -20.00 12.10 5.84
CA GLU A 532 -21.23 12.57 6.49
C GLU A 532 -22.45 12.62 5.57
N GLN A 533 -23.67 12.65 6.13
CA GLN A 533 -24.93 12.78 5.36
C GLN A 533 -24.98 14.06 4.49
N ARG A 534 -24.25 15.09 4.92
CA ARG A 534 -24.15 16.42 4.31
C ARG A 534 -22.75 16.98 4.53
N GLY A 535 -22.28 17.83 3.62
CA GLY A 535 -20.97 18.46 3.74
C GLY A 535 -20.89 19.81 3.03
N VAL A 536 -19.70 20.40 3.10
CA VAL A 536 -19.34 21.64 2.43
C VAL A 536 -18.01 21.45 1.71
N LYS A 537 -17.82 22.09 0.56
CA LYS A 537 -16.58 22.04 -0.23
C LYS A 537 -16.33 23.40 -0.86
N ILE A 538 -15.06 23.81 -0.82
CA ILE A 538 -14.54 24.90 -1.63
C ILE A 538 -13.95 24.26 -2.90
N LEU A 539 -14.41 24.74 -4.06
CA LEU A 539 -13.89 24.40 -5.38
C LEU A 539 -12.97 25.55 -5.81
N ASP A 540 -11.68 25.35 -5.60
CA ASP A 540 -10.58 26.30 -5.80
C ASP A 540 -10.04 26.31 -7.25
N THR A 541 -10.38 25.28 -8.01
CA THR A 541 -9.84 24.96 -9.34
C THR A 541 -10.89 25.26 -10.42
N PRO A 542 -10.55 25.97 -11.51
CA PRO A 542 -11.46 26.14 -12.64
C PRO A 542 -11.68 24.83 -13.39
N GLY A 543 -12.93 24.51 -13.73
CA GLY A 543 -13.30 23.28 -14.43
C GLY A 543 -14.75 22.84 -14.23
N ARG A 544 -15.03 21.58 -14.56
CA ARG A 544 -16.28 20.88 -14.20
C ARG A 544 -15.99 19.97 -13.02
N HIS A 545 -16.79 20.10 -11.97
CA HIS A 545 -16.69 19.36 -10.72
C HIS A 545 -17.89 18.43 -10.60
N ARG A 546 -17.63 17.12 -10.62
CA ARG A 546 -18.66 16.09 -10.46
C ARG A 546 -18.78 15.73 -8.98
N ILE A 547 -19.68 16.40 -8.28
CA ILE A 547 -20.05 16.10 -6.90
C ILE A 547 -20.95 14.86 -6.90
N SER A 548 -20.40 13.73 -6.48
CA SER A 548 -21.10 12.45 -6.41
C SER A 548 -21.16 11.90 -4.99
N VAL A 549 -22.16 11.07 -4.72
CA VAL A 549 -22.31 10.34 -3.46
C VAL A 549 -22.58 8.86 -3.74
N LEU A 550 -21.98 7.99 -2.93
CA LEU A 550 -22.46 6.63 -2.68
C LEU A 550 -22.97 6.59 -1.24
N VAL A 551 -24.14 5.99 -1.04
CA VAL A 551 -24.76 5.72 0.25
C VAL A 551 -24.96 4.22 0.36
N VAL A 552 -24.51 3.61 1.45
CA VAL A 552 -24.72 2.19 1.74
C VAL A 552 -25.61 2.11 2.96
N THR A 553 -26.81 1.55 2.85
CA THR A 553 -27.68 1.40 4.02
C THR A 553 -27.17 0.30 4.95
N ARG A 554 -27.62 0.33 6.21
CA ARG A 554 -27.45 -0.75 7.19
C ARG A 554 -27.77 -2.15 6.63
N ASP A 555 -28.72 -2.25 5.71
CA ASP A 555 -29.20 -3.50 5.11
C ASP A 555 -28.41 -3.90 3.85
N GLY A 556 -27.35 -3.16 3.49
CA GLY A 556 -26.48 -3.41 2.34
C GLY A 556 -27.01 -2.91 0.99
N GLU A 557 -28.04 -2.05 0.97
CA GLU A 557 -28.57 -1.48 -0.27
C GLU A 557 -27.76 -0.23 -0.67
N GLU A 558 -27.17 -0.24 -1.86
CA GLU A 558 -26.49 0.94 -2.42
C GLU A 558 -27.47 1.95 -3.04
N TYR A 559 -27.23 3.23 -2.78
CA TYR A 559 -27.80 4.36 -3.54
C TYR A 559 -26.65 5.24 -4.05
N ARG A 560 -26.65 5.58 -5.34
CA ARG A 560 -25.61 6.40 -5.99
C ARG A 560 -26.22 7.65 -6.62
N GLY A 561 -25.55 8.79 -6.47
CA GLY A 561 -26.02 10.09 -6.93
C GLY A 561 -24.88 10.94 -7.50
N HIS A 562 -25.20 11.89 -8.39
CA HIS A 562 -24.25 12.93 -8.77
C HIS A 562 -24.92 14.22 -9.24
N ARG A 563 -24.18 15.33 -9.11
CA ARG A 563 -24.45 16.65 -9.69
C ARG A 563 -23.16 17.18 -10.31
N GLU A 564 -23.30 18.06 -11.29
CA GLU A 564 -22.18 18.84 -11.81
C GLU A 564 -22.24 20.26 -11.26
N VAL A 565 -21.06 20.83 -11.01
CA VAL A 565 -20.84 22.24 -10.70
C VAL A 565 -19.77 22.76 -11.65
N VAL A 566 -19.94 23.97 -12.19
CA VAL A 566 -18.97 24.60 -13.10
C VAL A 566 -18.26 25.74 -12.39
N VAL A 567 -16.93 25.67 -12.35
CA VAL A 567 -16.07 26.69 -11.75
C VAL A 567 -15.34 27.42 -12.87
N LEU A 568 -15.56 28.72 -12.96
CA LEU A 568 -14.88 29.61 -13.88
C LEU A 568 -13.58 30.13 -13.25
N GLY A 569 -12.60 30.45 -14.09
CA GLY A 569 -11.45 31.24 -13.65
C GLY A 569 -11.89 32.64 -13.20
N LYS A 570 -11.02 33.33 -12.47
CA LYS A 570 -11.02 34.80 -12.50
C LYS A 570 -10.25 35.22 -13.75
N GLU A 571 -10.86 36.11 -14.52
CA GLU A 571 -10.15 36.95 -15.50
C GLU A 571 -9.43 38.10 -14.79
#